data_AF-A0A401NNU7-F1
#
_entry.id   AF-A0A401NNU7-F1
#
_cell.length_a   1.000
_cell.length_b   1.000
_cell.length_c   1.000
_cell.angle_alpha   90.00
_cell.angle_beta   90.00
_cell.angle_gamma   90.00
#
_symmetry.space_group_name_H-M   'P 1'
#
loop_
_entity.id
_entity.type
_entity.pdbx_description
1 polymer ?
#
loop_
_entity_poly.entity_id
_entity_poly.type
_entity_poly.pdbx_seq_one_letter_code
_entity_poly.pdbx_strand_id
1 'polypeptide(L)'
;MKYFFRANNIIPDEKQSFILLTACRPAAFAIMRSLTFPEAPDTKTFQELTDLVKECYDPEPPLILRRYWFYSAFRDTGESVTNFLTRLTRLAEACEFGLTLYEMLRDHLVCAINNLAKQKHLLGEAKLDCKQALQLALSLEKAASGAHELQGTPMESIPVKLS
;
A
#
# COMPACT_ATOMS: atom_id res chain seq x y z
N MET A 1 9.47 -9.72 -15.07
CA MET A 1 9.51 -10.44 -16.37
C MET A 1 8.20 -10.42 -17.16
N LYS A 2 7.00 -10.39 -16.54
CA LYS A 2 5.70 -10.34 -17.25
C LYS A 2 5.61 -9.32 -18.41
N TYR A 3 6.02 -8.07 -18.18
CA TYR A 3 6.01 -7.04 -19.22
C TYR A 3 7.06 -7.27 -20.32
N PHE A 4 8.20 -7.86 -19.98
CA PHE A 4 9.25 -8.21 -20.95
C PHE A 4 8.75 -9.29 -21.91
N PHE A 5 8.10 -10.35 -21.41
CA PHE A 5 7.52 -11.39 -22.26
C PHE A 5 6.46 -10.83 -23.20
N ARG A 6 5.57 -9.96 -22.67
CA ARG A 6 4.54 -9.31 -23.48
C ARG A 6 5.10 -8.38 -24.55
N ALA A 7 6.11 -7.57 -24.22
CA ALA A 7 6.74 -6.65 -25.18
C ALA A 7 7.48 -7.39 -26.31
N ASN A 8 7.99 -8.59 -26.03
CA ASN A 8 8.78 -9.39 -26.98
C ASN A 8 8.00 -10.55 -27.62
N ASN A 9 6.67 -10.59 -27.49
CA ASN A 9 5.81 -11.66 -28.02
C ASN A 9 6.26 -13.08 -27.60
N ILE A 10 6.74 -13.23 -26.37
CA ILE A 10 7.11 -14.53 -25.79
C ILE A 10 5.85 -15.13 -25.15
N ILE A 11 5.16 -15.96 -25.92
CA ILE A 11 3.89 -16.59 -25.53
C ILE A 11 4.09 -17.99 -24.92
N PRO A 12 4.93 -18.89 -25.48
CA PRO A 12 5.08 -20.24 -24.94
C PRO A 12 5.71 -20.22 -23.54
N ASP A 13 5.10 -20.93 -22.58
CA ASP A 13 5.56 -21.00 -21.19
C ASP A 13 6.97 -21.62 -21.08
N GLU A 14 7.24 -22.69 -21.84
CA GLU A 14 8.58 -23.30 -21.95
C GLU A 14 9.67 -22.27 -22.28
N LYS A 15 9.40 -21.37 -23.24
CA LYS A 15 10.34 -20.31 -23.62
C LYS A 15 10.52 -19.29 -22.48
N GLN A 16 9.50 -19.04 -21.68
CA GLN A 16 9.58 -18.18 -20.50
C GLN A 16 10.43 -18.82 -19.40
N SER A 17 10.24 -20.12 -19.13
CA SER A 17 11.07 -20.89 -18.19
C SER A 17 12.55 -20.87 -18.58
N PHE A 18 12.88 -21.16 -19.85
CA PHE A 18 14.27 -21.13 -20.29
C PHE A 18 14.89 -19.73 -20.22
N ILE A 19 14.12 -18.68 -20.53
CA ILE A 19 14.60 -17.30 -20.37
C ILE A 19 14.86 -16.97 -18.90
N LEU A 20 14.01 -17.43 -17.98
CA LEU A 20 14.25 -17.27 -16.55
C LEU A 20 15.53 -18.00 -16.13
N LEU A 21 15.66 -19.28 -16.45
CA LEU A 21 16.79 -20.12 -16.06
C LEU A 21 18.13 -19.58 -16.62
N THR A 22 18.13 -19.02 -17.82
CA THR A 22 19.33 -18.42 -18.44
C THR A 22 19.63 -17.00 -17.97
N ALA A 23 18.61 -16.21 -17.61
CA ALA A 23 18.81 -14.85 -17.09
C ALA A 23 19.25 -14.82 -15.62
N CYS A 24 19.00 -15.90 -14.87
CA CYS A 24 19.37 -16.00 -13.46
C CYS A 24 20.89 -16.08 -13.26
N ARG A 25 21.38 -15.42 -12.21
CA ARG A 25 22.78 -15.59 -11.76
C ARG A 25 23.00 -17.01 -11.23
N PRO A 26 24.25 -17.52 -11.23
CA PRO A 26 24.55 -18.89 -10.77
C PRO A 26 23.99 -19.23 -9.38
N ALA A 27 24.01 -18.27 -8.44
CA ALA A 27 23.44 -18.47 -7.11
C ALA A 27 21.92 -18.71 -7.14
N ALA A 28 21.18 -17.89 -7.90
CA ALA A 28 19.73 -18.03 -8.04
C ALA A 28 19.36 -19.34 -8.76
N PHE A 29 20.15 -19.74 -9.77
CA PHE A 29 19.99 -21.02 -10.45
C PHE A 29 20.21 -22.21 -9.53
N ALA A 30 21.26 -22.18 -8.69
CA ALA A 30 21.55 -23.25 -7.74
C ALA A 30 20.39 -23.47 -6.75
N ILE A 31 19.72 -22.38 -6.35
CA ILE A 31 18.55 -22.44 -5.46
C ILE A 31 17.35 -23.04 -6.17
N MET A 32 17.02 -22.59 -7.39
CA MET A 32 15.96 -23.21 -8.18
C MET A 32 16.20 -24.72 -8.36
N ARG A 33 17.44 -25.13 -8.68
CA ARG A 33 17.81 -26.55 -8.77
C ARG A 33 17.63 -27.30 -7.46
N SER A 34 17.92 -26.67 -6.32
CA SER A 34 17.69 -27.28 -5.01
C SER A 34 16.19 -27.42 -4.71
N LEU A 35 15.37 -26.45 -5.13
CA LEU A 35 13.92 -26.44 -4.89
C LEU A 35 13.16 -27.41 -5.80
N THR A 36 13.69 -27.75 -6.98
CA THR A 36 13.04 -28.69 -7.91
C THR A 36 13.49 -30.14 -7.76
N PHE A 37 14.57 -30.42 -7.00
CA PHE A 37 15.10 -31.77 -6.82
C PHE A 37 14.02 -32.75 -6.29
N PRO A 38 13.89 -33.97 -6.84
CA PRO A 38 14.77 -34.66 -7.79
C PRO A 38 14.56 -34.32 -9.27
N GLU A 39 13.57 -33.48 -9.59
CA GLU A 39 13.25 -33.06 -10.95
C GLU A 39 14.17 -31.93 -11.43
N ALA A 40 14.35 -31.81 -12.74
CA ALA A 40 15.18 -30.78 -13.32
C ALA A 40 14.40 -29.45 -13.43
N PRO A 41 15.02 -28.28 -13.23
CA PRO A 41 14.31 -27.00 -13.28
C PRO A 41 13.59 -26.71 -14.61
N ASP A 42 14.10 -27.26 -15.71
CA ASP A 42 13.53 -27.14 -17.05
C ASP A 42 12.28 -27.98 -17.27
N THR A 43 11.92 -28.88 -16.34
CA THR A 43 10.64 -29.60 -16.37
C THR A 43 9.50 -28.82 -15.71
N LYS A 44 9.79 -27.63 -15.15
CA LYS A 44 8.81 -26.76 -14.48
C LYS A 44 8.40 -25.59 -15.36
N THR A 45 7.15 -25.19 -15.23
CA THR A 45 6.61 -23.98 -15.86
C THR A 45 7.23 -22.72 -15.26
N PHE A 46 7.11 -21.61 -15.98
CA PHE A 46 7.64 -20.33 -15.49
C PHE A 46 6.98 -19.97 -14.16
N GLN A 47 5.66 -20.20 -14.07
CA GLN A 47 4.87 -19.91 -12.88
C GLN A 47 5.32 -20.76 -11.68
N GLU A 48 5.47 -22.08 -11.85
CA GLU A 48 5.96 -22.97 -10.79
C GLU A 48 7.35 -22.57 -10.29
N LEU A 49 8.29 -22.25 -11.19
CA LEU A 49 9.62 -21.78 -10.80
C LEU A 49 9.56 -20.48 -10.00
N THR A 50 8.73 -19.52 -10.43
CA THR A 50 8.58 -18.26 -9.70
C THR A 50 7.91 -18.43 -8.35
N ASP A 51 6.94 -19.34 -8.23
CA ASP A 51 6.23 -19.60 -6.99
C ASP A 51 7.14 -20.29 -5.97
N LEU A 52 7.92 -21.30 -6.39
CA LEU A 52 8.92 -21.96 -5.54
C LEU A 52 9.95 -20.97 -4.99
N VAL A 53 10.47 -20.09 -5.85
CA VAL A 53 11.43 -19.06 -5.43
C VAL A 53 10.76 -18.05 -4.49
N LYS A 54 9.52 -17.63 -4.79
CA LYS A 54 8.78 -16.71 -3.93
C LYS A 54 8.57 -17.31 -2.54
N GLU A 55 8.11 -18.54 -2.45
CA GLU A 55 7.87 -19.23 -1.18
C GLU A 55 9.15 -19.40 -0.35
N CYS A 56 10.30 -19.62 -1.01
CA CYS A 56 11.58 -19.75 -0.34
C CYS A 56 12.11 -18.42 0.26
N TYR A 57 11.85 -17.28 -0.39
CA TYR A 57 12.47 -16.00 -0.04
C TYR A 57 11.54 -15.01 0.64
N ASP A 58 10.27 -15.03 0.26
CA ASP A 58 9.25 -14.11 0.71
C ASP A 58 7.94 -14.88 0.87
N PRO A 59 7.91 -15.85 1.82
CA PRO A 59 6.71 -16.62 2.09
C PRO A 59 5.58 -15.66 2.45
N GLU A 60 4.43 -15.84 1.81
CA GLU A 60 3.26 -15.00 2.06
C GLU A 60 2.91 -15.06 3.56
N PRO A 61 2.87 -13.93 4.27
CA PRO A 61 2.54 -13.93 5.68
C PRO A 61 1.15 -14.53 5.92
N PRO A 62 0.94 -15.29 7.01
CA PRO A 62 -0.38 -15.85 7.30
C PRO A 62 -1.41 -14.73 7.42
N LEU A 63 -2.64 -14.99 6.97
CA LEU A 63 -3.71 -13.98 6.92
C LEU A 63 -3.89 -13.21 8.24
N ILE A 64 -3.75 -13.89 9.38
CA ILE A 64 -3.84 -13.27 10.69
C ILE A 64 -2.76 -12.21 10.94
N LEU A 65 -1.53 -12.43 10.45
CA LEU A 65 -0.44 -11.47 10.58
C LEU A 65 -0.67 -10.25 9.69
N ARG A 66 -1.18 -10.45 8.47
CA ARG A 66 -1.58 -9.38 7.55
C ARG A 66 -2.66 -8.49 8.16
N ARG A 67 -3.71 -9.11 8.72
CA ARG A 67 -4.77 -8.39 9.46
C ARG A 67 -4.26 -7.73 10.73
N TYR A 68 -3.34 -8.36 11.45
CA TYR A 68 -2.70 -7.74 12.61
C TYR A 68 -1.98 -6.44 12.23
N TRP A 69 -1.21 -6.43 11.13
CA TRP A 69 -0.56 -5.20 10.66
C TRP A 69 -1.56 -4.12 10.25
N PHE A 70 -2.64 -4.50 9.56
CA PHE A 70 -3.72 -3.58 9.23
C PHE A 70 -4.33 -2.96 10.50
N TYR A 71 -4.75 -3.77 11.47
CA TYR A 71 -5.38 -3.26 12.70
C TYR A 71 -4.42 -2.56 13.66
N SER A 72 -3.11 -2.72 13.49
CA SER A 72 -2.08 -2.04 14.27
C SER A 72 -1.57 -0.76 13.59
N ALA A 73 -2.09 -0.41 12.41
CA ALA A 73 -1.63 0.74 11.64
C ALA A 73 -2.27 2.04 12.15
N PHE A 74 -1.59 2.73 13.07
CA PHE A 74 -1.97 4.08 13.47
C PHE A 74 -1.23 5.12 12.62
N ARG A 75 -1.85 6.30 12.42
CA ARG A 75 -1.17 7.43 11.79
C ARG A 75 -0.05 7.92 12.70
N ASP A 76 1.16 7.97 12.16
CA ASP A 76 2.33 8.40 12.92
C ASP A 76 2.31 9.91 13.16
N THR A 77 2.99 10.35 14.21
CA THR A 77 3.15 11.79 14.48
C THR A 77 3.94 12.42 13.34
N GLY A 78 3.36 13.44 12.69
CA GLY A 78 3.95 14.11 11.52
C GLY A 78 3.67 13.44 10.18
N GLU A 79 3.01 12.27 10.15
CA GLU A 79 2.56 11.64 8.91
C GLU A 79 1.33 12.40 8.36
N SER A 80 1.38 12.75 7.08
CA SER A 80 0.22 13.33 6.40
C SER A 80 -0.91 12.32 6.31
N VAL A 81 -2.16 12.80 6.32
CA VAL A 81 -3.35 11.97 6.16
C VAL A 81 -3.27 11.19 4.84
N THR A 82 -2.77 11.82 3.76
CA THR A 82 -2.59 11.15 2.45
C THR A 82 -1.62 9.97 2.52
N ASN A 83 -0.48 10.14 3.19
CA ASN A 83 0.51 9.06 3.34
C ASN A 83 -0.05 7.90 4.18
N PHE A 84 -0.71 8.24 5.28
CA PHE A 84 -1.36 7.26 6.14
C PHE A 84 -2.40 6.43 5.40
N LEU A 85 -3.29 7.08 4.63
CA LEU A 85 -4.33 6.42 3.84
C LEU A 85 -3.75 5.50 2.75
N THR A 86 -2.65 5.93 2.13
CA THR A 86 -1.93 5.12 1.13
C THR A 86 -1.36 3.87 1.77
N ARG A 87 -0.73 4.01 2.95
CA ARG A 87 -0.18 2.89 3.73
C ARG A 87 -1.28 1.95 4.20
N LEU A 88 -2.38 2.49 4.74
CA LEU A 88 -3.51 1.70 5.23
C LEU A 88 -4.18 0.90 4.11
N THR A 89 -4.37 1.51 2.94
CA THR A 89 -4.93 0.83 1.75
C THR A 89 -4.04 -0.33 1.31
N ARG A 90 -2.71 -0.12 1.25
CA ARG A 90 -1.75 -1.17 0.90
C ARG A 90 -1.80 -2.36 1.87
N LEU A 91 -1.96 -2.11 3.17
CA LEU A 91 -2.11 -3.19 4.14
C LEU A 91 -3.41 -3.97 3.94
N ALA A 92 -4.50 -3.27 3.59
CA ALA A 92 -5.81 -3.88 3.37
C ALA A 92 -5.86 -4.81 2.15
N GLU A 93 -5.06 -4.54 1.11
CA GLU A 93 -4.97 -5.37 -0.12
C GLU A 93 -4.65 -6.84 0.18
N ALA A 94 -3.82 -7.09 1.20
CA ALA A 94 -3.39 -8.43 1.59
C ALA A 94 -4.28 -9.08 2.69
N CYS A 95 -5.32 -8.39 3.15
CA CYS A 95 -6.14 -8.83 4.30
C CYS A 95 -7.37 -9.66 3.93
N GLU A 96 -7.61 -9.91 2.63
CA GLU A 96 -8.73 -10.71 2.13
C GLU A 96 -10.08 -10.26 2.72
N PHE A 97 -10.32 -8.95 2.79
CA PHE A 97 -11.59 -8.40 3.31
C PHE A 97 -12.76 -8.60 2.36
N GLY A 98 -12.52 -8.86 1.07
CA GLY A 98 -13.57 -9.10 0.09
C GLY A 98 -14.53 -7.91 0.00
N LEU A 99 -15.83 -8.19 0.10
CA LEU A 99 -16.89 -7.18 -0.05
C LEU A 99 -16.90 -6.12 1.06
N THR A 100 -16.28 -6.39 2.21
CA THR A 100 -16.26 -5.46 3.36
C THR A 100 -15.01 -4.56 3.37
N LEU A 101 -14.15 -4.61 2.33
CA LEU A 101 -12.91 -3.83 2.25
C LEU A 101 -13.11 -2.35 2.61
N TYR A 102 -14.11 -1.70 2.01
CA TYR A 102 -14.37 -0.28 2.23
C TYR A 102 -14.91 0.01 3.63
N GLU A 103 -15.66 -0.92 4.22
CA GLU A 103 -16.14 -0.80 5.61
C GLU A 103 -14.95 -0.91 6.58
N MET A 104 -14.06 -1.88 6.37
CA MET A 104 -12.86 -2.05 7.18
C MET A 104 -11.93 -0.84 7.10
N LEU A 105 -11.71 -0.30 5.88
CA LEU A 105 -10.91 0.91 5.68
C LEU A 105 -11.51 2.12 6.38
N ARG A 106 -12.83 2.32 6.25
CA ARG A 106 -13.54 3.41 6.92
C ARG A 106 -13.39 3.30 8.43
N ASP A 107 -13.75 2.16 9.00
CA ASP A 107 -13.80 1.96 10.44
C ASP A 107 -12.40 2.11 11.05
N HIS A 108 -11.38 1.55 10.38
CA HIS A 108 -10.02 1.68 10.84
C HIS A 108 -9.49 3.11 10.71
N LEU A 109 -9.77 3.82 9.62
CA LEU A 109 -9.42 5.23 9.47
C LEU A 109 -9.94 6.08 10.64
N VAL A 110 -11.21 5.90 11.02
CA VAL A 110 -11.83 6.64 12.14
C VAL A 110 -11.07 6.39 13.44
N CYS A 111 -10.66 5.15 13.71
CA CYS A 111 -9.88 4.79 14.89
C CYS A 111 -8.44 5.33 14.84
N ALA A 112 -7.81 5.31 13.67
CA ALA A 112 -6.37 5.41 13.51
C ALA A 112 -5.84 6.79 13.07
N ILE A 113 -6.73 7.75 12.74
CA ILE A 113 -6.35 9.10 12.26
C ILE A 113 -5.50 9.92 13.25
N ASN A 114 -5.35 9.48 14.50
CA ASN A 114 -4.47 10.10 15.51
C ASN A 114 -4.60 11.64 15.56
N ASN A 115 -5.84 12.12 15.59
CA ASN A 115 -6.20 13.52 15.74
C ASN A 115 -7.63 13.60 16.27
N LEU A 116 -7.77 14.01 17.53
CA LEU A 116 -9.04 13.98 18.24
C LEU A 116 -10.11 14.84 17.58
N ALA A 117 -9.74 16.01 17.04
CA ALA A 117 -10.69 16.89 16.35
C ALA A 117 -11.22 16.25 15.06
N LYS A 118 -10.33 15.67 14.25
CA LYS A 118 -10.71 14.93 13.03
C LYS A 118 -11.57 13.72 13.34
N GLN A 119 -11.18 12.94 14.35
CA GLN A 119 -11.92 11.76 14.79
C GLN A 119 -13.33 12.11 15.28
N LYS A 120 -13.48 13.14 16.12
CA LYS A 120 -14.80 13.62 16.58
C LYS A 120 -15.68 14.05 15.41
N HIS A 121 -15.12 14.73 14.42
CA HIS A 121 -15.88 15.15 13.24
C HIS A 121 -16.35 13.95 12.41
N LEU A 122 -15.49 12.96 12.18
CA LEU A 122 -15.86 11.71 11.49
C LEU A 122 -16.95 10.93 12.23
N LEU A 123 -16.85 10.83 13.56
CA LEU A 123 -17.84 10.14 14.40
C LEU A 123 -19.21 10.87 14.46
N GLY A 124 -19.26 12.15 14.11
CA GLY A 124 -20.50 12.93 14.06
C GLY A 124 -21.35 12.67 12.81
N GLU A 125 -20.79 12.01 11.79
CA GLU A 125 -21.49 11.76 10.53
C GLU A 125 -22.47 10.58 10.65
N ALA A 126 -23.77 10.85 10.51
CA ALA A 126 -24.82 9.83 10.70
C ALA A 126 -24.77 8.66 9.69
N LYS A 127 -24.28 8.93 8.48
CA LYS A 127 -24.03 7.93 7.44
C LYS A 127 -22.68 8.24 6.81
N LEU A 128 -21.66 7.57 7.31
CA LEU A 128 -20.30 7.71 6.80
C LEU A 128 -19.95 6.51 5.91
N ASP A 129 -19.68 6.77 4.64
CA ASP A 129 -19.04 5.80 3.75
C ASP A 129 -17.51 6.04 3.67
N CYS A 130 -16.78 5.08 3.10
CA CYS A 130 -15.31 5.15 3.00
C CYS A 130 -14.82 6.36 2.20
N LYS A 131 -15.52 6.73 1.13
CA LYS A 131 -15.14 7.85 0.25
C LYS A 131 -15.36 9.18 0.98
N GLN A 132 -16.47 9.32 1.69
CA GLN A 132 -16.78 10.47 2.53
C GLN A 132 -15.76 10.62 3.65
N ALA A 133 -15.43 9.53 4.36
CA ALA A 133 -14.42 9.54 5.43
C ALA A 133 -13.05 10.01 4.92
N LEU A 134 -12.64 9.50 3.76
CA LEU A 134 -11.41 9.89 3.09
C LEU A 134 -11.39 11.39 2.75
N GLN A 135 -12.45 11.88 2.11
CA GLN A 135 -12.58 13.28 1.71
C GLN A 135 -12.60 14.22 2.90
N LEU A 136 -13.31 13.87 3.97
CA LEU A 136 -13.39 14.66 5.19
C LEU A 136 -12.03 14.73 5.89
N ALA A 137 -11.34 13.59 6.04
CA ALA A 137 -10.02 13.53 6.67
C ALA A 137 -8.99 14.41 5.93
N LEU A 138 -9.00 14.38 4.59
CA LEU A 138 -8.14 15.21 3.75
C LEU A 138 -8.52 16.71 3.81
N SER A 139 -9.81 17.03 3.84
CA SER A 139 -10.28 18.42 3.92
C SER A 139 -9.87 19.06 5.25
N LEU A 140 -9.96 18.30 6.35
CA LEU A 140 -9.53 18.76 7.68
C LEU A 140 -8.02 18.88 7.83
N GLU A 141 -7.23 18.12 7.06
CA GLU A 141 -5.79 18.33 6.97
C GLU A 141 -5.48 19.65 6.26
N LYS A 142 -6.07 19.87 5.07
CA LYS A 142 -5.88 21.11 4.30
C LYS A 142 -6.31 22.35 5.07
N ALA A 143 -7.45 22.29 5.76
CA ALA A 143 -7.93 23.41 6.57
C ALA A 143 -6.98 23.74 7.73
N ALA A 144 -6.37 22.73 8.36
CA ALA A 144 -5.38 22.93 9.42
C ALA A 144 -4.08 23.56 8.89
N SER A 145 -3.59 23.09 7.73
CA SER A 145 -2.41 23.69 7.09
C SER A 145 -2.65 25.14 6.67
N GLY A 146 -3.79 25.42 6.03
CA GLY A 146 -4.15 26.79 5.63
C GLY A 146 -4.33 27.75 6.82
N ALA A 147 -4.89 27.27 7.93
CA ALA A 147 -4.99 28.07 9.15
C ALA A 147 -3.61 28.42 9.73
N HIS A 148 -2.64 27.50 9.66
CA HIS A 148 -1.26 27.77 10.08
C HIS A 148 -0.59 28.82 9.18
N GLU A 149 -0.83 28.78 7.87
CA GLU A 149 -0.31 29.79 6.93
C GLU A 149 -0.87 31.18 7.23
N LEU A 150 -2.18 31.29 7.51
CA LEU A 150 -2.85 32.56 7.82
C LEU A 150 -2.41 33.17 9.17
N GLN A 151 -2.05 32.34 10.15
CA GLN A 151 -1.56 32.81 11.46
C GLN A 151 -0.08 33.23 11.43
N GLY A 152 0.67 32.85 10.40
CA GLY A 152 2.09 33.14 10.24
C GLY A 152 2.42 34.48 9.57
N THR A 153 1.43 35.17 8.99
CA THR A 153 1.60 36.49 8.36
C THR A 153 1.17 37.61 9.32
N PRO A 154 2.11 38.41 9.89
CA PRO A 154 1.73 39.70 10.45
C PRO A 154 1.16 40.53 9.29
N MET A 155 -0.09 41.01 9.44
CA MET A 155 -0.59 42.05 8.53
C MET A 155 0.30 43.27 8.70
N GLU A 156 1.19 43.48 7.73
CA GLU A 156 2.00 44.68 7.63
C GLU A 156 1.03 45.86 7.47
N SER A 157 0.93 46.65 8.52
CA SER A 157 0.04 47.81 8.59
C SER A 157 0.41 48.77 7.46
N ILE A 158 -0.48 48.92 6.47
CA ILE A 158 -0.34 49.91 5.40
C ILE A 158 -0.43 51.30 6.06
N PRO A 159 0.64 52.12 6.04
CA PRO A 159 0.56 53.45 6.61
C PRO A 159 -0.31 54.33 5.71
N VAL A 160 -1.43 54.79 6.25
CA VAL A 160 -2.27 55.85 5.66
C VAL A 160 -1.41 57.12 5.60
N LYS A 161 -0.92 57.48 4.42
CA LYS A 161 -0.36 58.82 4.19
C LYS A 161 -1.51 59.81 4.16
N LEU A 162 -1.65 60.56 5.25
CA LEU A 162 -2.33 61.85 5.22
C LEU A 162 -1.42 62.85 4.51
N SER A 163 -1.90 63.36 3.37
CA SER A 163 -1.46 64.61 2.75
C SER A 163 -2.65 65.24 2.06
#